data_AF-A0A497F1N0-F1
#
_entry.id   AF-A0A497F1N0-F1
#
_cell.length_a   1.000
_cell.length_b   1.000
_cell.length_c   1.000
_cell.angle_alpha   90.00
_cell.angle_beta   90.00
_cell.angle_gamma   90.00
#
_symmetry.space_group_name_H-M   'P 1'
#
loop_
_entity.id
_entity.type
_entity.pdbx_description
1 polymer ?
#
loop_
_entity_poly.entity_id
_entity_poly.type
_entity_poly.pdbx_seq_one_letter_code
_entity_poly.pdbx_strand_id
1 'polypeptide(L)'
;MKLYYQRFDRALREIIAKLEEGNVNEAKRMLAETLNSYLYRSKIYPDGERFERALYNRFRYNYVSFKSEHSYGGVDIVLLGKAPKVKLIECKISRSDVFHIEPEDYEKLHNKYHQLKNRGYEVTPVIAVKFPHRRRIRYVVLKDEWMDREVTLRVEYRPKSRRVFVSVAKSRRKKYERKAKFEKLQAERQMLIEKAANGAPCRESI
;
A
#
# COMPACT_ATOMS: atom_id res chain seq x y z
N MET A 1 13.39 -18.71 6.32
CA MET A 1 12.74 -17.51 5.73
C MET A 1 13.64 -16.27 5.69
N LYS A 2 14.38 -15.91 6.77
CA LYS A 2 15.24 -14.70 6.81
C LYS A 2 16.34 -14.60 5.73
N LEU A 3 16.99 -15.71 5.37
CA LEU A 3 18.08 -15.73 4.37
C LEU A 3 17.61 -15.44 2.92
N TYR A 4 16.32 -15.66 2.64
CA TYR A 4 15.74 -15.52 1.30
C TYR A 4 15.44 -14.07 0.95
N TYR A 5 14.92 -13.30 1.92
CA TYR A 5 14.68 -11.86 1.78
C TYR A 5 15.97 -11.10 1.45
N GLN A 6 17.08 -11.50 2.07
CA GLN A 6 18.40 -10.90 1.82
C GLN A 6 18.89 -11.10 0.37
N ARG A 7 18.51 -12.20 -0.30
CA ARG A 7 18.91 -12.45 -1.70
C ARG A 7 18.07 -11.66 -2.70
N PHE A 8 16.77 -11.50 -2.43
CA PHE A 8 15.87 -10.72 -3.28
C PHE A 8 16.14 -9.22 -3.15
N ASP A 9 16.33 -8.73 -1.92
CA ASP A 9 16.69 -7.34 -1.65
C ASP A 9 18.03 -6.97 -2.28
N ARG A 10 18.98 -7.91 -2.33
CA ARG A 10 20.25 -7.74 -3.03
C ARG A 10 20.06 -7.62 -4.54
N ALA A 11 19.32 -8.54 -5.16
CA ALA A 11 19.07 -8.51 -6.60
C ALA A 11 18.35 -7.21 -7.04
N LEU A 12 17.41 -6.72 -6.23
CA LEU A 12 16.75 -5.44 -6.48
C LEU A 12 17.66 -4.23 -6.37
N ARG A 13 18.56 -4.20 -5.37
CA ARG A 13 19.56 -3.12 -5.26
C ARG A 13 20.45 -3.07 -6.49
N GLU A 14 20.88 -4.23 -6.98
CA GLU A 14 21.70 -4.35 -8.18
C GLU A 14 20.93 -3.87 -9.44
N ILE A 15 19.63 -4.14 -9.55
CA ILE A 15 18.77 -3.63 -10.64
C ILE A 15 18.63 -2.10 -10.59
N ILE A 16 18.43 -1.52 -9.40
CA ILE A 16 18.30 -0.06 -9.22
C ILE A 16 19.61 0.62 -9.60
N ALA A 17 20.76 0.08 -9.17
CA ALA A 17 22.06 0.60 -9.56
C ALA A 17 22.24 0.61 -11.10
N LYS A 18 21.79 -0.44 -11.80
CA LYS A 18 21.84 -0.48 -13.28
C LYS A 18 20.96 0.54 -13.96
N LEU A 19 19.84 0.94 -13.34
CA LEU A 19 19.00 2.03 -13.83
C LEU A 19 19.66 3.39 -13.60
N GLU A 20 20.29 3.60 -12.45
CA GLU A 20 21.04 4.82 -12.14
C GLU A 20 22.25 5.01 -13.07
N GLU A 21 22.88 3.91 -13.50
CA GLU A 21 23.95 3.87 -14.51
C GLU A 21 23.43 4.08 -15.96
N GLY A 22 22.11 4.22 -16.18
CA GLY A 22 21.52 4.39 -17.51
C GLY A 22 21.42 3.09 -18.34
N ASN A 23 21.78 1.93 -17.77
CA ASN A 23 21.74 0.63 -18.45
C ASN A 23 20.36 -0.03 -18.35
N VAL A 24 19.39 0.57 -19.05
CA VAL A 24 17.97 0.21 -18.96
C VAL A 24 17.67 -1.22 -19.44
N ASN A 25 18.39 -1.72 -20.44
CA ASN A 25 18.13 -3.06 -21.00
C ASN A 25 18.59 -4.18 -20.06
N GLU A 26 19.74 -3.98 -19.41
CA GLU A 26 20.28 -4.92 -18.42
C GLU A 26 19.38 -4.98 -17.18
N ALA A 27 18.94 -3.82 -16.68
CA ALA A 27 17.99 -3.75 -15.57
C ALA A 27 16.67 -4.47 -15.88
N LYS A 28 16.14 -4.33 -17.10
CA LYS A 28 14.92 -5.05 -17.54
C LYS A 28 15.10 -6.57 -17.55
N ARG A 29 16.26 -7.05 -18.02
CA ARG A 29 16.58 -8.49 -18.04
C ARG A 29 16.67 -9.06 -16.63
N MET A 30 17.44 -8.40 -15.76
CA MET A 30 17.61 -8.80 -14.36
C MET A 30 16.28 -8.80 -13.60
N LEU A 31 15.40 -7.84 -13.88
CA LEU A 31 14.06 -7.78 -13.31
C LEU A 31 13.18 -8.95 -13.76
N ALA A 32 13.23 -9.32 -15.04
CA ALA A 32 12.48 -10.43 -15.59
C ALA A 32 12.93 -11.79 -15.00
N GLU A 33 14.23 -12.00 -14.83
CA GLU A 33 14.79 -13.21 -14.20
C GLU A 33 14.42 -13.30 -12.71
N THR A 34 14.51 -12.17 -12.01
CA THR A 34 14.13 -12.06 -10.59
C THR A 34 12.64 -12.36 -10.41
N LEU A 35 11.78 -11.85 -11.31
CA LEU A 35 10.35 -12.13 -11.33
C LEU A 35 10.05 -13.62 -11.63
N ASN A 36 10.75 -14.24 -12.58
CA ASN A 36 10.56 -15.65 -12.92
C ASN A 36 10.95 -16.59 -11.78
N SER A 37 12.05 -16.30 -11.08
CA SER A 37 12.51 -17.06 -9.90
C SER A 37 11.50 -16.96 -8.74
N TYR A 38 10.88 -15.79 -8.58
CA TYR A 38 9.80 -15.55 -7.64
C TYR A 38 8.51 -16.32 -8.02
N LEU A 39 8.09 -16.26 -9.29
CA LEU A 39 6.93 -16.96 -9.84
C LEU A 39 7.02 -18.49 -9.70
N TYR A 40 8.22 -19.06 -9.82
CA TYR A 40 8.44 -20.49 -9.67
C TYR A 40 8.21 -20.99 -8.24
N ARG A 41 8.43 -20.14 -7.22
CA ARG A 41 8.45 -20.54 -5.80
C ARG A 41 7.24 -20.07 -4.98
N SER A 42 6.33 -19.27 -5.55
CA SER A 42 5.12 -18.75 -4.89
C SER A 42 3.97 -19.76 -4.70
N LYS A 43 4.26 -21.07 -4.74
CA LYS A 43 3.28 -22.19 -4.64
C LYS A 43 2.54 -22.30 -3.29
N ILE A 44 2.66 -21.35 -2.36
CA ILE A 44 2.17 -21.46 -0.98
C ILE A 44 0.86 -20.66 -0.73
N TYR A 45 0.53 -19.64 -1.54
CA TYR A 45 -0.73 -18.87 -1.41
C TYR A 45 -1.35 -18.50 -2.77
N PRO A 46 -1.95 -19.46 -3.51
CA PRO A 46 -2.27 -19.29 -4.93
C PRO A 46 -3.34 -18.22 -5.21
N ASP A 47 -4.32 -18.02 -4.31
CA ASP A 47 -5.47 -17.17 -4.63
C ASP A 47 -5.15 -15.67 -4.54
N GLY A 48 -4.41 -15.25 -3.52
CA GLY A 48 -4.00 -13.85 -3.28
C GLY A 48 -3.12 -13.34 -4.41
N GLU A 49 -2.01 -14.05 -4.66
CA GLU A 49 -1.06 -13.69 -5.69
C GLU A 49 -1.67 -13.75 -7.10
N ARG A 50 -2.54 -14.73 -7.39
CA ARG A 50 -3.28 -14.76 -8.67
C ARG A 50 -4.20 -13.55 -8.81
N PHE A 51 -4.82 -13.11 -7.73
CA PHE A 51 -5.69 -11.94 -7.77
C PHE A 51 -4.90 -10.65 -7.98
N GLU A 52 -3.81 -10.44 -7.26
CA GLU A 52 -2.91 -9.31 -7.45
C GLU A 52 -2.36 -9.27 -8.88
N ARG A 53 -1.87 -10.40 -9.38
CA ARG A 53 -1.38 -10.52 -10.77
C ARG A 53 -2.47 -10.21 -11.79
N ALA A 54 -3.70 -10.68 -11.58
CA ALA A 54 -4.82 -10.36 -12.46
C ALA A 54 -5.14 -8.86 -12.46
N LEU A 55 -5.08 -8.20 -11.31
CA LEU A 55 -5.27 -6.75 -11.21
C LEU A 55 -4.11 -5.97 -11.85
N TYR A 56 -2.87 -6.38 -11.59
CA TYR A 56 -1.68 -5.80 -12.21
C TYR A 56 -1.77 -5.86 -13.74
N ASN A 57 -2.05 -7.04 -14.30
CA ASN A 57 -2.20 -7.24 -15.73
C ASN A 57 -3.34 -6.42 -16.34
N ARG A 58 -4.39 -6.12 -15.55
CA ARG A 58 -5.49 -5.25 -15.99
C ARG A 58 -5.06 -3.79 -16.07
N PHE A 59 -4.24 -3.32 -15.13
CA PHE A 59 -3.87 -1.89 -15.04
C PHE A 59 -2.60 -1.52 -15.81
N ARG A 60 -1.71 -2.49 -16.08
CA ARG A 60 -0.40 -2.25 -16.75
C ARG A 60 -0.47 -1.56 -18.10
N TYR A 61 -1.62 -1.61 -18.78
CA TYR A 61 -1.82 -0.98 -20.08
C TYR A 61 -2.20 0.49 -20.01
N ASN A 62 -2.75 0.94 -18.88
CA ASN A 62 -3.28 2.29 -18.70
C ASN A 62 -2.49 3.13 -17.66
N TYR A 63 -1.60 2.48 -16.91
CA TYR A 63 -0.82 3.09 -15.84
C TYR A 63 0.59 2.52 -15.85
N VAL A 64 1.58 3.32 -15.44
CA VAL A 64 2.87 2.78 -15.01
C VAL A 64 2.61 2.05 -13.68
N SER A 65 2.57 0.72 -13.75
CA SER A 65 2.11 -0.14 -12.67
C SER A 65 3.29 -0.88 -12.05
N PHE A 66 3.30 -0.98 -10.72
CA PHE A 66 4.27 -1.76 -9.97
C PHE A 66 3.52 -2.78 -9.12
N LYS A 67 3.89 -4.06 -9.18
CA LYS A 67 3.47 -5.06 -8.18
C LYS A 67 4.50 -4.99 -7.05
N SER A 68 4.08 -4.52 -5.88
CA SER A 68 4.99 -4.36 -4.75
C SER A 68 4.79 -5.50 -3.76
N GLU A 69 5.44 -6.62 -4.09
CA GLU A 69 5.99 -7.46 -3.03
C GLU A 69 7.38 -7.00 -2.62
N HIS A 70 8.06 -6.16 -3.41
CA HIS A 70 9.46 -5.80 -3.12
C HIS A 70 9.98 -4.40 -3.50
N SER A 71 9.19 -3.42 -3.96
CA SER A 71 9.82 -2.17 -4.46
C SER A 71 9.25 -0.84 -4.03
N TYR A 72 8.23 -0.73 -3.16
CA TYR A 72 7.97 0.58 -2.50
C TYR A 72 7.10 0.43 -1.23
N GLY A 73 7.69 0.01 -0.12
CA GLY A 73 7.04 0.03 1.21
C GLY A 73 5.90 -0.98 1.45
N GLY A 74 5.70 -1.94 0.55
CA GLY A 74 4.88 -3.14 0.76
C GLY A 74 3.37 -2.99 0.57
N VAL A 75 2.94 -2.09 -0.30
CA VAL A 75 1.55 -2.04 -0.83
C VAL A 75 1.45 -2.98 -2.04
N ASP A 76 0.40 -3.77 -2.19
CA ASP A 76 0.37 -4.82 -3.24
C ASP A 76 0.55 -4.29 -4.67
N ILE A 77 -0.14 -3.20 -5.03
CA ILE A 77 -0.02 -2.58 -6.36
C ILE A 77 0.04 -1.05 -6.23
N VAL A 78 1.01 -0.44 -6.93
CA VAL A 78 1.13 1.01 -7.09
C VAL A 78 0.89 1.37 -8.55
N LEU A 79 0.01 2.32 -8.83
CA LEU A 79 -0.29 2.81 -10.17
C LEU A 79 0.06 4.29 -10.26
N LEU A 80 1.01 4.66 -11.12
CA LEU A 80 1.31 6.05 -11.43
C LEU A 80 0.53 6.46 -12.68
N GLY A 81 -0.29 7.50 -12.54
CA GLY A 81 -0.99 8.15 -13.64
C GLY A 81 -0.19 9.32 -14.22
N LYS A 82 -0.83 10.14 -15.08
CA LYS A 82 -0.25 11.45 -15.46
C LYS A 82 -0.01 12.25 -14.18
N ALA A 83 1.24 12.69 -13.99
CA ALA A 83 1.70 13.30 -12.75
C ALA A 83 0.79 14.48 -12.35
N PRO A 84 0.50 14.67 -11.04
CA PRO A 84 1.05 13.97 -9.87
C PRO A 84 0.12 12.89 -9.28
N LYS A 85 -0.66 12.17 -10.11
CA LYS A 85 -1.66 11.20 -9.61
C LYS A 85 -1.09 9.82 -9.32
N VAL A 86 -1.34 9.29 -8.13
CA VAL A 86 -0.92 7.95 -7.69
C VAL A 86 -2.11 7.19 -7.13
N LYS A 87 -2.26 5.91 -7.48
CA LYS A 87 -3.19 4.99 -6.80
C LYS A 87 -2.40 3.92 -6.06
N LEU A 88 -2.76 3.70 -4.80
CA LEU A 88 -2.21 2.65 -3.96
C LEU A 88 -3.30 1.60 -3.76
N ILE A 89 -3.03 0.35 -4.11
CA ILE A 89 -4.02 -0.73 -4.05
C ILE A 89 -3.53 -1.84 -3.13
N GLU A 90 -4.31 -2.11 -2.09
CA GLU A 90 -4.21 -3.30 -1.24
C GLU A 90 -5.25 -4.34 -1.70
N CYS A 91 -4.87 -5.59 -1.83
CA CYS A 91 -5.71 -6.68 -2.32
C CYS A 91 -6.14 -7.57 -1.15
N LYS A 92 -7.45 -7.80 -1.02
CA LYS A 92 -8.01 -8.72 -0.03
C LYS A 92 -8.95 -9.73 -0.70
N ILE A 93 -8.89 -10.96 -0.22
CA ILE A 93 -9.79 -12.03 -0.66
C ILE A 93 -10.55 -12.54 0.55
N SER A 94 -11.87 -12.62 0.42
CA SER A 94 -12.70 -13.26 1.44
C SER A 94 -13.64 -14.26 0.80
N ARG A 95 -13.70 -15.47 1.36
CA ARG A 95 -14.70 -16.50 1.01
C ARG A 95 -16.01 -16.30 1.76
N SER A 96 -16.00 -15.52 2.85
CA SER A 96 -17.16 -15.17 3.65
C SER A 96 -17.90 -13.98 3.04
N ASP A 97 -19.23 -13.99 3.09
CA ASP A 97 -20.03 -12.85 2.63
C ASP A 97 -19.87 -11.61 3.53
N VAL A 98 -19.43 -11.79 4.78
CA VAL A 98 -19.12 -10.70 5.71
C VAL A 98 -17.71 -10.90 6.27
N PHE A 99 -16.92 -9.84 6.27
CA PHE A 99 -15.62 -9.82 6.97
C PHE A 99 -15.23 -8.40 7.35
N HIS A 100 -14.23 -8.29 8.22
CA HIS A 100 -13.66 -7.03 8.65
C HIS A 100 -12.25 -6.88 8.08
N ILE A 101 -11.90 -5.65 7.73
CA ILE A 101 -10.54 -5.25 7.39
C ILE A 101 -10.10 -4.31 8.51
N GLU A 102 -9.14 -4.75 9.29
CA GLU A 102 -8.59 -3.96 10.39
C GLU A 102 -7.48 -3.03 9.88
N PRO A 103 -7.15 -1.94 10.61
CA PRO A 103 -6.06 -1.04 10.24
C PRO A 103 -4.73 -1.73 9.96
N GLU A 104 -4.44 -2.76 10.73
CA GLU A 104 -3.25 -3.59 10.62
C GLU A 104 -3.19 -4.30 9.25
N ASP A 105 -4.35 -4.62 8.66
CA ASP A 105 -4.43 -5.26 7.34
C ASP A 105 -4.04 -4.32 6.20
N TYR A 106 -4.03 -2.99 6.40
CA TYR A 106 -3.67 -2.01 5.37
C TYR A 106 -2.66 -0.97 5.87
N GLU A 107 -1.93 -1.27 6.95
CA GLU A 107 -0.95 -0.37 7.57
C GLU A 107 0.10 0.13 6.56
N LYS A 108 0.59 -0.75 5.68
CA LYS A 108 1.58 -0.40 4.66
C LYS A 108 1.02 0.59 3.64
N LEU A 109 -0.23 0.38 3.21
CA LEU A 109 -0.96 1.31 2.35
C LEU A 109 -1.16 2.66 3.04
N HIS A 110 -1.48 2.66 4.33
CA HIS A 110 -1.59 3.87 5.15
C HIS A 110 -0.29 4.65 5.21
N ASN A 111 0.81 4.01 5.59
CA ASN A 111 2.11 4.65 5.71
C ASN A 111 2.57 5.24 4.37
N LYS A 112 2.37 4.51 3.28
CA LYS A 112 2.74 4.99 1.94
C LYS A 112 1.85 6.14 1.47
N TYR A 113 0.55 6.10 1.77
CA TYR A 113 -0.38 7.16 1.46
C TYR A 113 0.07 8.49 2.07
N HIS A 114 0.37 8.52 3.37
CA HIS A 114 0.85 9.73 4.05
C HIS A 114 2.21 10.19 3.54
N GLN A 115 3.14 9.26 3.30
CA GLN A 115 4.46 9.59 2.75
C GLN A 115 4.35 10.32 1.40
N LEU A 116 3.52 9.80 0.48
CA LEU A 116 3.36 10.38 -0.85
C LEU A 116 2.56 11.69 -0.80
N LYS A 117 1.52 11.78 0.03
CA LYS A 117 0.74 13.00 0.24
C LYS A 117 1.63 14.14 0.75
N ASN A 118 2.51 13.86 1.72
CA ASN A 118 3.47 14.83 2.26
C ASN A 118 4.50 15.30 1.22
N ARG A 119 4.71 14.52 0.14
CA ARG A 119 5.58 14.88 -1.00
C ARG A 119 4.82 15.61 -2.12
N GLY A 120 3.54 15.95 -1.92
CA GLY A 120 2.73 16.70 -2.89
C GLY A 120 2.03 15.87 -3.96
N TYR A 121 1.95 14.55 -3.82
CA TYR A 121 1.23 13.70 -4.77
C TYR A 121 -0.28 13.68 -4.49
N GLU A 122 -1.09 13.58 -5.55
CA GLU A 122 -2.52 13.30 -5.45
C GLU A 122 -2.72 11.78 -5.32
N VAL A 123 -2.81 11.30 -4.07
CA VAL A 123 -2.84 9.86 -3.76
C VAL A 123 -4.26 9.34 -3.56
N THR A 124 -4.65 8.31 -4.30
CA THR A 124 -5.91 7.57 -4.10
C THR A 124 -5.62 6.21 -3.45
N PRO A 125 -5.90 6.05 -2.15
CA PRO A 125 -5.83 4.75 -1.48
C PRO A 125 -7.04 3.88 -1.81
N VAL A 126 -6.81 2.63 -2.19
CA VAL A 126 -7.85 1.69 -2.62
C VAL A 126 -7.63 0.33 -1.98
N ILE A 127 -8.71 -0.30 -1.49
CA ILE A 127 -8.72 -1.73 -1.19
C ILE A 127 -9.53 -2.46 -2.26
N ALA A 128 -8.87 -3.35 -3.00
CA ALA A 128 -9.52 -4.25 -3.93
C ALA A 128 -9.92 -5.54 -3.23
N VAL A 129 -11.22 -5.76 -3.05
CA VAL A 129 -11.79 -6.93 -2.40
C VAL A 129 -12.34 -7.91 -3.42
N LYS A 130 -11.92 -9.18 -3.36
CA LYS A 130 -12.46 -10.28 -4.18
C LYS A 130 -13.28 -11.25 -3.33
N PHE A 131 -14.49 -11.53 -3.81
CA PHE A 131 -15.34 -12.62 -3.34
C PHE A 131 -15.34 -13.73 -4.40
N PRO A 132 -14.49 -14.76 -4.27
CA PRO A 132 -14.27 -15.75 -5.32
C PRO A 132 -15.53 -16.57 -5.62
N HIS A 133 -16.23 -17.06 -4.60
CA HIS A 133 -17.49 -17.83 -4.77
C HIS A 133 -18.63 -16.99 -5.34
N ARG A 134 -18.54 -15.66 -5.24
CA ARG A 134 -19.53 -14.73 -5.80
C ARG A 134 -19.12 -14.20 -7.17
N ARG A 135 -17.90 -14.51 -7.64
CA ARG A 135 -17.28 -13.96 -8.86
C ARG A 135 -17.37 -12.43 -8.91
N ARG A 136 -17.19 -11.76 -7.76
CA ARG A 136 -17.26 -10.30 -7.64
C ARG A 136 -15.95 -9.72 -7.13
N ILE A 137 -15.58 -8.57 -7.69
CA ILE A 137 -14.51 -7.72 -7.20
C ILE A 137 -15.11 -6.35 -6.89
N ARG A 138 -14.76 -5.77 -5.75
CA ARG A 138 -15.14 -4.42 -5.34
C ARG A 138 -13.89 -3.61 -5.05
N TYR A 139 -13.80 -2.43 -5.64
CA TYR A 139 -12.79 -1.44 -5.29
C TYR A 139 -13.39 -0.49 -4.24
N VAL A 140 -12.71 -0.36 -3.12
CA VAL A 140 -13.09 0.49 -2.00
C VAL A 140 -12.09 1.64 -1.97
N VAL A 141 -12.51 2.83 -2.39
CA VAL A 141 -11.67 4.03 -2.25
C VAL A 141 -11.74 4.47 -0.79
N LEU A 142 -10.60 4.50 -0.13
CA LEU A 142 -10.52 4.99 1.25
C LEU A 142 -10.51 6.52 1.22
N LYS A 143 -11.32 7.13 2.08
CA LYS A 143 -11.35 8.58 2.23
C LYS A 143 -10.19 9.04 3.12
N ASP A 144 -9.76 10.28 2.95
CA ASP A 144 -8.75 10.92 3.81
C ASP A 144 -9.07 10.77 5.29
N GLU A 145 -10.33 11.06 5.68
CA GLU A 145 -10.80 10.88 7.07
C GLU A 145 -10.67 9.45 7.61
N TRP A 146 -10.66 8.43 6.74
CA TRP A 146 -10.52 7.03 7.13
C TRP A 146 -9.06 6.61 7.24
N MET A 147 -8.22 7.20 6.40
CA MET A 147 -6.77 7.07 6.47
C MET A 147 -6.28 7.67 7.79
N ASP A 148 -6.60 8.93 8.07
CA ASP A 148 -6.16 9.65 9.27
C ASP A 148 -6.58 8.97 10.58
N ARG A 149 -7.73 8.28 10.57
CA ARG A 149 -8.35 7.69 11.77
C ARG A 149 -8.10 6.18 11.92
N GLU A 150 -7.38 5.57 10.98
CA GLU A 150 -7.12 4.13 10.96
C GLU A 150 -8.41 3.31 11.24
N VAL A 151 -9.44 3.42 10.40
CA VAL A 151 -10.76 2.81 10.68
C VAL A 151 -10.86 1.30 10.35
N THR A 152 -11.58 0.54 11.18
CA THR A 152 -11.95 -0.84 10.81
C THR A 152 -13.10 -0.79 9.81
N LEU A 153 -12.98 -1.48 8.68
CA LEU A 153 -14.02 -1.55 7.65
C LEU A 153 -14.76 -2.88 7.76
N ARG A 154 -16.08 -2.83 7.82
CA ARG A 154 -16.94 -3.99 7.63
C ARG A 154 -17.37 -4.06 6.17
N VAL A 155 -17.02 -5.15 5.50
CA VAL A 155 -17.37 -5.42 4.10
C VAL A 155 -18.40 -6.54 4.06
N GLU A 156 -19.52 -6.29 3.39
CA GLU A 156 -20.65 -7.21 3.30
C GLU A 156 -21.10 -7.38 1.84
N TYR A 157 -21.07 -8.60 1.34
CA TYR A 157 -21.79 -9.00 0.15
C TYR A 157 -23.24 -9.33 0.53
N ARG A 158 -24.20 -8.64 -0.07
CA ARG A 158 -25.64 -8.94 0.08
C ARG A 158 -26.13 -9.81 -1.06
N PRO A 159 -26.51 -11.08 -0.81
CA PRO A 159 -26.96 -11.98 -1.88
C PRO A 159 -28.19 -11.47 -2.64
N LYS A 160 -29.19 -10.94 -1.92
CA LYS A 160 -30.45 -10.44 -2.51
C LYS A 160 -30.21 -9.35 -3.56
N SER A 161 -29.34 -8.38 -3.28
CA SER A 161 -29.04 -7.28 -4.20
C SER A 161 -27.79 -7.52 -5.05
N ARG A 162 -27.04 -8.60 -4.79
CA ARG A 162 -25.73 -8.91 -5.39
C ARG A 162 -24.71 -7.75 -5.29
N ARG A 163 -24.86 -6.90 -4.26
CA ARG A 163 -24.03 -5.69 -4.03
C ARG A 163 -23.05 -5.94 -2.89
N VAL A 164 -21.87 -5.33 -2.99
CA VAL A 164 -20.90 -5.26 -1.90
C VAL A 164 -21.05 -3.90 -1.21
N PHE A 165 -21.34 -3.91 0.08
CA PHE A 165 -21.44 -2.74 0.94
C PHE A 165 -20.20 -2.64 1.83
N VAL A 166 -19.79 -1.41 2.10
CA VAL A 166 -18.67 -1.10 2.99
C VAL A 166 -19.13 -0.07 3.99
N SER A 167 -18.85 -0.31 5.26
CA SER A 167 -19.21 0.56 6.37
C SER A 167 -18.07 0.61 7.38
N VAL A 168 -17.92 1.73 8.09
CA VAL A 168 -16.97 1.83 9.20
C VAL A 168 -17.56 1.06 10.39
N ALA A 169 -16.84 0.04 10.86
CA ALA A 169 -17.21 -0.71 12.04
C ALA A 169 -16.95 0.16 13.29
N LYS A 170 -18.00 0.42 14.08
CA LYS A 170 -17.88 1.15 15.35
C LYS A 170 -17.28 0.24 16.42
N SER A 171 -15.95 0.16 16.50
CA SER A 171 -15.27 -0.49 17.64
C SER A 171 -15.09 0.50 18.79
N ARG A 172 -15.72 0.24 19.95
CA ARG A 172 -15.54 1.05 21.17
C ARG A 172 -14.13 0.91 21.78
N ARG A 173 -13.49 -0.26 21.61
CA ARG A 173 -12.18 -0.59 22.21
C ARG A 173 -11.02 0.14 21.52
N LYS A 174 -10.99 0.16 20.19
CA LYS A 174 -9.96 0.88 19.42
C LYS A 174 -10.08 2.42 19.50
N LYS A 175 -11.20 2.99 19.96
CA LYS A 175 -11.34 4.45 20.16
C LYS A 175 -10.33 4.99 21.18
N TYR A 176 -10.08 4.23 22.25
CA TYR A 176 -9.21 4.66 23.34
C TYR A 176 -7.71 4.49 23.01
N GLU A 177 -7.32 3.37 22.40
CA GLU A 177 -5.94 3.14 21.94
C GLU A 177 -5.53 4.13 20.83
N ARG A 178 -6.46 4.49 19.93
CA ARG A 178 -6.22 5.47 18.85
C ARG A 178 -6.07 6.90 19.36
N LYS A 179 -6.83 7.30 20.40
CA LYS A 179 -6.68 8.61 21.03
C LYS A 179 -5.26 8.76 21.59
N ALA A 180 -4.78 7.74 22.31
CA ALA A 180 -3.44 7.73 22.88
C ALA A 180 -2.33 7.76 21.80
N LYS A 181 -2.46 6.97 20.72
CA LYS A 181 -1.47 6.96 19.61
C LYS A 181 -1.45 8.30 18.85
N PHE A 182 -2.62 8.90 18.60
CA PHE A 182 -2.72 10.20 17.93
C PHE A 182 -2.15 11.34 18.79
N GLU A 183 -2.49 11.39 20.09
CA GLU A 183 -1.94 12.37 21.03
C GLU A 183 -0.41 12.26 21.12
N LYS A 184 0.12 11.03 21.12
CA LYS A 184 1.56 10.79 21.09
C LYS A 184 2.22 11.31 19.81
N LEU A 185 1.65 11.01 18.64
CA LEU A 185 2.17 11.50 17.35
C LEU A 185 2.09 13.03 17.22
N GLN A 186 1.05 13.66 17.76
CA GLN A 186 0.94 15.13 17.80
C GLN A 186 2.00 15.74 18.73
N ALA A 187 2.20 15.16 19.91
CA ALA A 187 3.24 15.60 20.85
C ALA A 187 4.65 15.46 20.25
N GLU A 188 4.94 14.35 19.58
CA GLU A 188 6.21 14.13 18.87
C GLU A 188 6.41 15.14 17.73
N ARG A 189 5.35 15.43 16.95
CA ARG A 189 5.39 16.43 15.88
C ARG A 189 5.64 17.84 16.43
N GLN A 190 5.02 18.18 17.54
CA GLN A 190 5.20 19.49 18.18
C GLN A 190 6.62 19.66 18.74
N MET A 191 7.18 18.64 19.38
CA MET A 191 8.58 18.65 19.81
C MET A 191 9.56 18.79 18.64
N LEU A 192 9.28 18.18 17.49
CA LEU A 192 10.12 18.33 16.29
C LEU A 192 10.08 19.75 15.71
N ILE A 193 8.90 20.41 15.76
CA ILE A 193 8.74 21.80 15.35
C ILE A 193 9.51 22.73 16.29
N GLU A 194 9.39 22.52 17.60
CA GLU A 194 10.09 23.32 18.61
C GLU A 194 11.61 23.15 18.55
N LYS A 195 12.11 21.92 18.32
CA LYS A 195 13.54 21.67 18.08
C LYS A 195 14.06 22.32 16.80
N ALA A 196 13.26 22.32 15.73
CA ALA A 196 13.62 23.00 14.48
C ALA A 196 13.62 24.53 14.64
N ALA A 197 12.71 25.08 15.45
CA ALA A 197 12.66 26.50 15.79
C ALA A 197 13.84 26.94 16.67
N ASN A 198 14.26 26.09 17.63
CA ASN A 198 15.36 26.37 18.55
C ASN A 198 16.75 26.00 17.99
N GLY A 199 16.82 25.28 16.87
CA GLY A 199 18.05 24.86 16.21
C GLY A 199 18.42 25.69 14.98
N ALA A 200 17.63 26.70 14.62
CA ALA A 200 17.99 27.63 13.56
C ALA A 200 19.12 28.55 14.06
N PRO A 201 20.33 28.55 13.47
CA PRO A 201 21.32 29.56 13.78
C PRO A 201 20.74 30.90 13.35
N CYS A 202 20.68 31.86 14.28
CA CYS A 202 20.51 33.26 13.93
C CYS A 202 21.60 33.59 12.90
N ARG A 203 21.20 33.74 11.64
CA ARG A 203 22.00 34.49 10.68
C ARG A 203 21.97 35.92 11.19
N GLU A 204 22.96 36.30 11.98
CA GLU A 204 23.30 37.70 12.15
C GLU A 204 23.73 38.22 10.77
N SER A 205 22.83 39.02 10.21
CA SER A 205 23.04 39.77 9.00
C SER A 205 23.86 41.01 9.30
N ILE A 206 25.03 41.08 8.64
CA ILE A 206 25.88 42.25 8.31
C ILE A 206 26.54 42.96 9.49
#